data_AF-A0A2U3YXI5-F1
#
_entry.id   AF-A0A2U3YXI5-F1
#
_cell.length_a   1.000
_cell.length_b   1.000
_cell.length_c   1.000
_cell.angle_alpha   90.00
_cell.angle_beta   90.00
_cell.angle_gamma   90.00
#
_symmetry.space_group_name_H-M   'P 1'
#
loop_
_entity.id
_entity.type
_entity.pdbx_description
1 polymer ?
#
loop_
_entity_poly.entity_id
_entity_poly.type
_entity_poly.pdbx_seq_one_letter_code
_entity_poly.pdbx_strand_id
1 'polypeptide(L)'
;MLELSKRSRSGKFRLVTKFKKEKNSKNREARSSLGAPVHLWGTEEVAAWLEHLSLCEYKDIFTRHDIRGSELLHLERRDLKDLGVTKVGHMKRILCGIKELSRSTPATEA
;
A
#
# COMPACT_ATOMS: atom_id res chain seq x y z
N MET A 1 54.68 -33.48 9.44
CA MET A 1 55.05 -32.68 8.25
C MET A 1 53.84 -32.68 7.32
N LEU A 2 53.49 -31.49 6.79
CA LEU A 2 52.43 -31.15 5.81
C LEU A 2 52.41 -32.11 4.58
N GLU A 3 51.42 -32.26 3.67
CA GLU A 3 50.30 -31.42 3.17
C GLU A 3 49.40 -32.30 2.25
N LEU A 4 48.08 -32.14 2.34
CA LEU A 4 47.10 -31.88 1.26
C LEU A 4 47.10 -32.67 -0.07
N SER A 5 45.91 -33.16 -0.48
CA SER A 5 45.14 -32.57 -1.62
C SER A 5 44.13 -33.51 -2.30
N LYS A 6 43.06 -32.87 -2.81
CA LYS A 6 42.07 -33.26 -3.85
C LYS A 6 40.86 -34.05 -3.30
N ARG A 7 39.60 -33.76 -3.65
CA ARG A 7 39.02 -33.25 -4.91
C ARG A 7 37.54 -32.88 -4.61
N SER A 8 37.10 -31.64 -4.87
CA SER A 8 36.31 -31.25 -6.06
C SER A 8 34.77 -31.36 -5.95
N ARG A 9 34.14 -30.18 -6.08
CA ARG A 9 32.96 -29.83 -6.91
C ARG A 9 31.63 -30.48 -6.52
N SER A 10 30.71 -29.71 -5.96
CA SER A 10 29.75 -28.83 -6.67
C SER A 10 28.47 -29.57 -7.08
N GLY A 11 27.43 -29.35 -6.26
CA GLY A 11 26.09 -28.95 -6.68
C GLY A 11 25.24 -29.95 -7.46
N LYS A 12 23.98 -30.07 -7.03
CA LYS A 12 22.73 -29.96 -7.84
C LYS A 12 21.64 -30.86 -7.24
N PHE A 13 21.03 -30.41 -6.15
CA PHE A 13 19.68 -30.82 -5.84
C PHE A 13 18.73 -30.07 -6.79
N ARG A 14 18.19 -30.77 -7.79
CA ARG A 14 17.00 -30.33 -8.53
C ARG A 14 15.85 -31.26 -8.19
N LEU A 15 14.98 -30.81 -7.31
CA LEU A 15 13.55 -31.12 -7.24
C LEU A 15 13.01 -30.17 -6.17
N VAL A 16 12.09 -29.25 -6.45
CA VAL A 16 10.66 -29.55 -6.56
C VAL A 16 9.99 -28.36 -7.29
N THR A 17 9.13 -28.69 -8.24
CA THR A 17 8.05 -27.84 -8.78
C THR A 17 7.29 -27.17 -7.64
N LYS A 18 7.01 -25.85 -7.65
CA LYS A 18 5.69 -25.33 -7.23
C LYS A 18 5.37 -23.91 -7.74
N PHE A 19 4.31 -23.87 -8.55
CA PHE A 19 3.14 -23.00 -8.44
C PHE A 19 3.34 -21.47 -8.35
N LYS A 20 2.97 -20.80 -9.45
CA LYS A 20 2.10 -19.62 -9.54
C LYS A 20 1.76 -19.00 -8.16
N LYS A 21 2.37 -17.87 -7.83
CA LYS A 21 1.93 -16.99 -6.73
C LYS A 21 1.17 -15.80 -7.32
N GLU A 22 -0.09 -16.09 -7.65
CA GLU A 22 -1.15 -15.09 -7.71
C GLU A 22 -1.58 -14.79 -6.26
N LYS A 23 -1.59 -13.49 -5.92
CA LYS A 23 -2.38 -12.84 -4.87
C LYS A 23 -2.45 -13.56 -3.51
N ASN A 24 -1.65 -13.12 -2.54
CA ASN A 24 -2.03 -12.98 -1.12
C ASN A 24 -0.79 -12.57 -0.30
N SER A 25 -0.61 -11.26 -0.09
CA SER A 25 0.36 -10.73 0.87
C SER A 25 -0.31 -10.50 2.22
N LYS A 26 -0.88 -11.55 2.82
CA LYS A 26 -1.11 -11.61 4.28
C LYS A 26 0.25 -11.69 5.00
N ASN A 27 1.03 -10.60 4.94
CA ASN A 27 2.21 -10.43 5.78
C ASN A 27 2.09 -9.12 6.55
N ARG A 28 1.46 -9.25 7.73
CA ARG A 28 1.79 -8.64 9.02
C ARG A 28 2.94 -7.62 9.05
N GLU A 29 2.82 -6.52 8.30
CA GLU A 29 3.59 -5.29 8.47
C GLU A 29 2.63 -4.09 8.44
N ALA A 30 1.55 -4.19 9.23
CA ALA A 30 0.52 -3.17 9.42
C ALA A 30 1.02 -1.87 10.09
N ARG A 31 2.31 -1.55 10.00
CA ARG A 31 2.93 -0.36 10.60
C ARG A 31 3.89 0.39 9.68
N SER A 32 4.15 -0.05 8.44
CA SER A 32 5.17 0.60 7.59
C SER A 32 4.83 0.75 6.11
N SER A 33 3.59 0.45 5.68
CA SER A 33 3.19 0.56 4.27
C SER A 33 2.91 2.00 3.80
N LEU A 34 2.70 2.97 4.70
CA LEU A 34 2.50 4.38 4.32
C LEU A 34 3.76 5.04 3.74
N GLY A 35 4.93 4.37 3.81
CA GLY A 35 6.15 4.82 3.15
C GLY A 35 6.17 4.55 1.64
N ALA A 36 5.25 3.72 1.13
CA ALA A 36 5.11 3.51 -0.30
C ALA A 36 4.49 4.75 -0.97
N PRO A 37 4.85 5.06 -2.23
CA PRO A 37 4.17 6.07 -3.02
C PRO A 37 2.65 5.86 -3.02
N VAL A 38 1.90 6.94 -2.88
CA VAL A 38 0.44 6.91 -2.70
C VAL A 38 -0.25 6.20 -3.86
N HIS A 39 0.25 6.33 -5.09
CA HIS A 39 -0.31 5.64 -6.26
C HIS A 39 -0.22 4.10 -6.19
N LEU A 40 0.62 3.53 -5.31
CA LEU A 40 0.75 2.09 -5.10
C LEU A 40 -0.11 1.58 -3.94
N TRP A 41 -0.79 2.46 -3.20
CA TRP A 41 -1.56 2.05 -2.03
C TRP A 41 -2.76 1.20 -2.42
N GLY A 42 -2.90 0.07 -1.73
CA GLY A 42 -4.13 -0.72 -1.73
C GLY A 42 -5.21 -0.12 -0.84
N THR A 43 -6.36 -0.80 -0.78
CA THR A 43 -7.48 -0.41 0.09
C THR A 43 -7.10 -0.42 1.58
N GLU A 44 -6.19 -1.30 2.00
CA GLU A 44 -5.74 -1.40 3.39
C GLU A 44 -4.92 -0.16 3.80
N GLU A 45 -3.99 0.29 2.95
CA GLU A 45 -3.22 1.51 3.18
C GLU A 45 -4.11 2.76 3.18
N VAL A 46 -5.08 2.85 2.26
CA VAL A 46 -6.08 3.93 2.26
C VAL A 46 -6.89 3.93 3.56
N ALA A 47 -7.29 2.76 4.04
CA ALA A 47 -8.02 2.61 5.29
C ALA A 47 -7.15 2.99 6.52
N ALA A 48 -5.84 2.69 6.49
CA ALA A 48 -4.90 3.13 7.51
C ALA A 48 -4.70 4.65 7.48
N TRP A 49 -4.64 5.26 6.30
CA TRP A 49 -4.56 6.72 6.16
C TRP A 49 -5.82 7.42 6.68
N LEU A 50 -7.01 6.89 6.39
CA LEU A 50 -8.27 7.40 6.97
C LEU A 50 -8.27 7.33 8.50
N GLU A 51 -7.69 6.28 9.08
CA GLU A 51 -7.53 6.15 10.53
C GLU A 51 -6.61 7.24 11.11
N HIS A 52 -5.50 7.57 10.44
CA HIS A 52 -4.62 8.68 10.84
C HIS A 52 -5.33 10.05 10.80
N LEU A 53 -6.32 10.21 9.93
CA LEU A 53 -7.15 11.42 9.86
C LEU A 53 -8.33 11.42 10.86
N SER A 54 -8.44 10.38 11.70
CA SER A 54 -9.59 10.16 12.59
C SER A 54 -10.92 10.08 11.83
N LEU A 55 -10.89 9.42 10.66
CA LEU A 55 -12.01 9.21 9.75
C LEU A 55 -12.29 7.71 9.54
N CYS A 56 -12.10 6.94 10.61
CA CYS A 56 -12.30 5.48 10.60
C CYS A 56 -13.72 5.06 10.21
N GLU A 57 -14.73 5.92 10.40
CA GLU A 57 -16.12 5.68 10.00
C GLU A 57 -16.29 5.44 8.48
N TYR A 58 -15.35 5.92 7.66
CA TYR A 58 -15.41 5.77 6.19
C TYR A 58 -14.54 4.62 5.66
N LYS A 59 -13.79 3.91 6.51
CA LYS A 59 -12.89 2.82 6.07
C LYS A 59 -13.65 1.71 5.34
N ASP A 60 -14.79 1.29 5.89
CA ASP A 60 -15.65 0.26 5.29
C ASP A 60 -16.16 0.69 3.92
N ILE A 61 -16.61 1.94 3.80
CA ILE A 61 -17.13 2.50 2.54
C ILE A 61 -16.01 2.53 1.50
N PHE A 62 -14.85 3.09 1.83
CA PHE A 62 -13.72 3.18 0.90
C PHE A 62 -13.22 1.79 0.49
N THR A 63 -13.23 0.81 1.40
CA THR A 63 -12.85 -0.58 1.09
C THR A 63 -13.88 -1.26 0.19
N ARG A 64 -15.19 -1.08 0.46
CA ARG A 64 -16.27 -1.65 -0.35
C ARG A 64 -16.31 -1.09 -1.77
N HIS A 65 -15.94 0.18 -1.92
CA HIS A 65 -15.84 0.86 -3.20
C HIS A 65 -14.50 0.63 -3.91
N ASP A 66 -13.62 -0.22 -3.36
CA ASP A 66 -12.26 -0.48 -3.87
C ASP A 66 -11.46 0.81 -4.11
N ILE A 67 -11.59 1.79 -3.21
CA ILE A 67 -10.84 3.04 -3.30
C ILE A 67 -9.39 2.78 -2.93
N ARG A 68 -8.55 2.72 -3.96
CA ARG A 68 -7.09 2.58 -3.85
C ARG A 68 -6.41 3.95 -3.91
N GLY A 69 -5.11 3.99 -3.70
CA GLY A 69 -4.38 5.24 -3.61
C GLY A 69 -4.33 6.06 -4.91
N SER A 70 -4.32 5.40 -6.08
CA SER A 70 -4.46 6.10 -7.36
C SER A 70 -5.79 6.86 -7.43
N GLU A 71 -6.90 6.24 -7.03
CA GLU A 71 -8.25 6.79 -7.04
C GLU A 71 -8.38 7.87 -5.96
N LEU A 72 -7.76 7.63 -4.79
CA LEU A 72 -7.71 8.57 -3.68
C LEU A 72 -7.12 9.92 -4.10
N LEU A 73 -6.06 9.93 -4.91
CA LEU A 73 -5.42 11.15 -5.42
C LEU A 73 -6.33 11.97 -6.35
N HIS A 74 -7.33 11.33 -6.96
CA HIS A 74 -8.28 11.96 -7.88
C HIS A 74 -9.63 12.27 -7.24
N LEU A 75 -9.83 11.96 -5.94
CA LEU A 75 -11.11 12.22 -5.29
C LEU A 75 -11.38 13.72 -5.16
N GLU A 76 -12.53 14.13 -5.71
CA GLU A 76 -13.06 15.47 -5.55
C GLU A 76 -14.21 15.52 -4.54
N ARG A 77 -14.68 16.72 -4.27
CA ARG A 77 -15.83 16.92 -3.38
C ARG A 77 -17.08 16.17 -3.87
N ARG A 78 -17.24 15.98 -5.18
CA ARG A 78 -18.38 15.28 -5.77
C ARG A 78 -18.31 13.79 -5.41
N ASP A 79 -17.18 13.15 -5.68
CA ASP A 79 -16.97 11.73 -5.37
C ASP A 79 -17.12 11.44 -3.88
N LEU A 80 -16.60 12.33 -3.02
CA LEU A 80 -16.77 12.19 -1.56
C LEU A 80 -18.25 12.23 -1.15
N LYS A 81 -19.08 13.02 -1.81
CA LYS A 81 -20.54 13.01 -1.54
C LYS A 81 -21.18 11.72 -2.02
N ASP A 82 -20.79 11.20 -3.19
CA ASP A 82 -21.31 9.95 -3.75
C ASP A 82 -20.92 8.74 -2.89
N LEU A 83 -19.74 8.78 -2.26
CA LEU A 83 -19.31 7.81 -1.25
C LEU A 83 -20.04 7.98 0.10
N GLY A 84 -20.88 8.99 0.28
CA GLY A 84 -21.62 9.22 1.53
C GLY A 84 -20.89 10.07 2.58
N VAL A 85 -19.77 10.71 2.22
CA VAL A 85 -19.11 11.72 3.07
C VAL A 85 -19.86 13.05 2.95
N THR A 86 -20.92 13.22 3.75
CA THR A 86 -21.79 14.41 3.70
C THR A 86 -21.32 15.57 4.60
N LYS A 87 -20.50 15.28 5.62
CA LYS A 87 -20.00 16.28 6.57
C LYS A 87 -18.89 17.12 5.92
N VAL A 88 -19.11 18.44 5.81
CA VAL A 88 -18.16 19.38 5.18
C VAL A 88 -16.78 19.35 5.85
N GLY A 89 -16.73 19.22 7.18
CA GLY A 89 -15.47 19.10 7.91
C GLY A 89 -14.68 17.84 7.54
N HIS A 90 -15.36 16.72 7.32
CA HIS A 90 -14.74 15.46 6.92
C HIS A 90 -14.23 15.55 5.49
N MET A 91 -15.04 16.07 4.56
CA MET A 91 -14.60 16.34 3.19
C MET A 91 -13.33 17.21 3.16
N LYS A 92 -13.31 18.28 3.97
CA LYS A 92 -12.13 19.16 4.04
C LYS A 92 -10.89 18.44 4.59
N ARG A 93 -11.03 17.60 5.62
CA ARG A 93 -9.89 16.81 6.14
C ARG A 93 -9.35 15.84 5.10
N ILE A 94 -10.22 15.12 4.40
CA ILE A 94 -9.82 14.18 3.34
C ILE A 94 -9.10 14.93 2.21
N LEU A 95 -9.69 15.99 1.69
CA LEU A 95 -9.10 16.77 0.60
C LEU A 95 -7.77 17.44 0.99
N CYS A 96 -7.65 17.96 2.22
CA CYS A 96 -6.37 18.45 2.71
C CYS A 96 -5.35 17.32 2.86
N GLY A 97 -5.74 16.19 3.44
CA GLY A 97 -4.84 15.05 3.61
C GLY A 97 -4.33 14.52 2.27
N ILE A 98 -5.17 14.46 1.23
CA ILE A 98 -4.76 14.05 -0.12
C ILE A 98 -3.69 15.01 -0.69
N LYS A 99 -3.86 16.33 -0.48
CA LYS A 99 -2.85 17.31 -0.89
C LYS A 99 -1.52 17.13 -0.16
N GLU A 100 -1.56 16.75 1.12
CA GLU A 100 -0.35 16.44 1.88
C GLU A 100 0.33 15.17 1.37
N LEU A 101 -0.45 14.12 1.09
CA LEU A 101 0.03 12.88 0.49
C LEU A 101 0.75 13.11 -0.84
N SER A 102 0.20 13.95 -1.72
CA SER A 102 0.83 14.30 -3.01
C SER A 102 2.12 15.10 -2.85
N ARG A 103 2.31 15.80 -1.74
CA ARG A 103 3.53 16.58 -1.45
C ARG A 103 4.60 15.73 -0.77
N SER A 104 4.20 14.65 -0.10
CA SER A 104 5.06 13.72 0.62
C SER A 104 5.68 12.63 -0.25
N THR A 105 5.29 12.49 -1.52
CA THR A 105 6.13 11.80 -2.51
C THR A 105 7.29 12.73 -2.88
N PRO A 106 8.53 12.54 -2.37
CA PRO A 106 9.66 13.22 -2.97
C PRO A 106 9.72 12.75 -4.41
N ALA A 107 9.66 13.70 -5.35
CA ALA A 107 9.99 13.45 -6.73
C ALA A 107 11.39 12.80 -6.76
N THR A 108 11.42 11.48 -6.90
CA THR A 108 12.60 10.75 -7.37
C THR A 108 12.54 10.86 -8.89
N GLU A 109 13.12 11.93 -9.41
CA GLU A 109 13.52 12.13 -10.80
C GLU A 109 14.20 13.50 -10.84
N ALA A 110 15.40 13.72 -11.38
CA ALA A 110 16.57 12.92 -11.76
C ALA A 110 17.68 13.96 -12.01
#